data_AF-A0A937IAW4-F1
#
_entry.id   AF-A0A937IAW4-F1
#
_cell.length_a   1.000
_cell.length_b   1.000
_cell.length_c   1.000
_cell.angle_alpha   90.00
_cell.angle_beta   90.00
_cell.angle_gamma   90.00
#
_symmetry.space_group_name_H-M   'P 1'
#
loop_
_entity.id
_entity.type
_entity.pdbx_description
1 polymer ?
#
loop_
_entity_poly.entity_id
_entity_poly.type
_entity_poly.pdbx_seq_one_letter_code
_entity_poly.pdbx_strand_id
1 'polypeptide(L)'
;MSNQLPNLQHHFFAIMGNEIAKDLQIHTLLSSYTAEERTASFLLELSSRYARVSLSPTRFPLPMTRSDIGEYLGLTVETVSRIITALQKKDLIAVNKRETEIKDLKGLRALIGSNAA
;
A
#
# COMPACT_ATOMS: atom_id res chain seq x y z
N MET A 1 22.76 -20.52 13.53
CA MET A 1 21.30 -20.42 13.77
C MET A 1 20.95 -18.96 13.62
N SER A 2 20.22 -18.66 12.55
CA SER A 2 19.89 -17.35 12.02
C SER A 2 19.37 -16.39 13.10
N ASN A 3 20.16 -15.35 13.40
CA ASN A 3 19.70 -14.16 14.11
C ASN A 3 18.60 -13.52 13.26
N GLN A 4 17.35 -13.86 13.58
CA GLN A 4 16.19 -13.13 13.09
C GLN A 4 16.29 -11.73 13.69
N LEU A 5 16.84 -10.80 12.91
CA LEU A 5 16.63 -9.39 13.16
C LEU A 5 15.11 -9.20 13.38
N PRO A 6 14.69 -8.54 14.47
CA PRO A 6 13.33 -8.01 14.57
C PRO A 6 13.20 -6.93 13.47
N ASN A 7 12.87 -7.39 12.26
CA ASN A 7 13.12 -6.66 11.03
C ASN A 7 12.06 -5.58 10.83
N LEU A 8 12.49 -4.33 10.91
CA LEU A 8 11.93 -3.14 10.25
C LEU A 8 10.52 -2.68 10.67
N GLN A 9 9.66 -3.54 11.24
CA GLN A 9 8.28 -3.21 11.62
C GLN A 9 8.27 -2.14 12.73
N HIS A 10 8.91 -2.38 13.87
CA HIS A 10 8.83 -1.46 15.03
C HIS A 10 9.53 -0.11 14.82
N HIS A 11 10.63 -0.07 14.04
CA HIS A 11 11.35 1.18 13.79
C HIS A 11 10.62 2.09 12.80
N PHE A 12 9.83 1.50 11.88
CA PHE A 12 8.91 2.25 11.04
C PHE A 12 7.72 2.74 11.88
N PHE A 13 7.11 1.88 12.73
CA PHE A 13 5.97 2.27 13.59
C PHE A 13 6.29 3.36 14.61
N ALA A 14 7.51 3.41 15.14
CA ALA A 14 7.93 4.43 16.09
C ALA A 14 8.06 5.84 15.47
N ILE A 15 8.42 5.93 14.18
CA ILE A 15 8.42 7.20 13.43
C ILE A 15 7.01 7.52 12.89
N MET A 16 6.16 6.50 12.69
CA MET A 16 4.73 6.60 12.31
C MET A 16 3.78 6.93 13.49
N GLY A 17 4.30 7.20 14.69
CA GLY A 17 3.51 7.46 15.89
C GLY A 17 2.66 8.73 15.79
N ASN A 18 1.36 8.56 15.49
CA ASN A 18 0.21 9.05 16.28
C ASN A 18 -1.15 8.92 15.54
N GLU A 19 -1.47 7.79 14.89
CA GLU A 19 -2.81 7.58 14.29
C GLU A 19 -3.40 6.18 14.55
N ILE A 20 -3.13 5.58 15.72
CA ILE A 20 -3.72 4.30 16.18
C ILE A 20 -5.27 4.33 16.14
N ALA A 21 -5.89 5.52 16.11
CA ALA A 21 -7.34 5.67 16.05
C ALA A 21 -7.99 5.35 14.68
N LYS A 22 -7.23 5.30 13.57
CA LYS A 22 -7.79 5.01 12.24
C LYS A 22 -7.82 3.53 11.86
N ASP A 23 -7.06 2.69 12.56
CA ASP A 23 -6.98 1.25 12.28
C ASP A 23 -8.33 0.53 12.48
N LEU A 24 -9.19 1.06 13.36
CA LEU A 24 -10.51 0.49 13.62
C LEU A 24 -11.55 0.71 12.50
N GLN A 25 -11.38 1.71 11.62
CA GLN A 25 -12.28 1.91 10.48
C GLN A 25 -11.88 1.06 9.26
N ILE A 26 -10.59 0.80 9.09
CA ILE A 26 -10.07 0.05 7.93
C ILE A 26 -10.29 -1.46 8.13
N HIS A 27 -10.17 -1.98 9.35
CA HIS A 27 -10.40 -3.40 9.64
C HIS A 27 -11.82 -3.89 9.31
N THR A 28 -12.83 -3.01 9.29
CA THR A 28 -14.22 -3.37 8.96
C THR A 28 -14.51 -3.35 7.45
N LEU A 29 -13.71 -2.66 6.63
CA LEU A 29 -13.87 -2.56 5.18
C LEU A 29 -13.10 -3.64 4.38
N LEU A 30 -12.13 -4.32 5.02
CA LEU A 30 -11.30 -5.33 4.37
C LEU A 30 -12.01 -6.68 4.13
N SER A 31 -13.18 -6.90 4.71
CA SER A 31 -13.96 -8.14 4.54
C SER A 31 -14.59 -8.26 3.14
N SER A 32 -14.78 -7.14 2.43
CA SER A 32 -15.39 -7.11 1.10
C SER A 32 -14.41 -6.81 -0.04
N TYR A 33 -13.20 -6.31 0.24
CA TYR A 33 -12.23 -5.94 -0.80
C TYR A 33 -11.51 -7.14 -1.42
N THR A 34 -11.51 -7.16 -2.75
CA THR A 34 -10.65 -8.00 -3.58
C THR A 34 -9.16 -7.70 -3.34
N ALA A 35 -8.29 -8.63 -3.72
CA ALA A 35 -6.84 -8.43 -3.61
C ALA A 35 -6.36 -7.16 -4.35
N GLU A 36 -6.98 -6.83 -5.48
CA GLU A 36 -6.71 -5.61 -6.26
C GLU A 36 -7.08 -4.35 -5.45
N GLU A 37 -8.27 -4.32 -4.86
CA GLU A 37 -8.75 -3.20 -4.03
C GLU A 37 -7.89 -3.02 -2.77
N ARG A 38 -7.50 -4.11 -2.10
CA ARG A 38 -6.60 -4.06 -0.93
C ARG A 38 -5.26 -3.43 -1.29
N THR A 39 -4.68 -3.84 -2.43
CA THR A 39 -3.41 -3.30 -2.91
C THR A 39 -3.53 -1.82 -3.31
N ALA A 40 -4.63 -1.44 -3.98
CA ALA A 40 -4.90 -0.06 -4.35
C ALA A 40 -5.11 0.83 -3.11
N SER A 41 -5.84 0.33 -2.11
CA SER A 41 -6.08 1.02 -0.83
C SER A 41 -4.78 1.29 -0.09
N PHE A 42 -3.90 0.29 -0.02
CA PHE A 42 -2.59 0.43 0.57
C PHE A 42 -1.73 1.51 -0.11
N LEU A 43 -1.73 1.57 -1.44
CA LEU A 43 -0.99 2.59 -2.19
C LEU A 43 -1.53 4.01 -1.95
N LEU A 44 -2.86 4.16 -1.89
CA LEU A 44 -3.51 5.44 -1.58
C LEU A 44 -3.27 5.90 -0.15
N GLU A 45 -3.24 4.95 0.78
CA GLU A 45 -2.89 5.23 2.18
C GLU A 45 -1.46 5.73 2.28
N LEU A 46 -0.52 5.07 1.60
CA LEU A 46 0.87 5.49 1.55
C LEU A 46 0.99 6.89 0.94
N SER A 47 0.32 7.15 -0.18
CA SER A 47 0.21 8.48 -0.81
C SER A 47 -0.30 9.56 0.15
N SER A 48 -1.41 9.27 0.85
CA SER A 48 -2.00 10.18 1.82
C SER A 48 -1.07 10.45 3.00
N ARG A 49 -0.31 9.45 3.43
CA ARG A 49 0.70 9.56 4.50
C ARG A 49 1.88 10.44 4.07
N TYR A 50 2.42 10.25 2.86
CA TYR A 50 3.46 11.13 2.30
C TYR A 50 2.97 12.59 2.15
N ALA A 51 1.71 12.78 1.75
CA ALA A 51 1.09 14.11 1.69
C ALA A 51 1.10 14.82 3.06
N ARG A 52 0.84 14.11 4.16
CA ARG A 52 0.76 14.67 5.52
C ARG A 52 2.09 15.21 6.03
N VAL A 53 3.21 14.63 5.59
CA VAL A 53 4.56 15.08 5.95
C VAL A 53 5.17 16.04 4.90
N SER A 54 4.33 16.66 4.06
CA SER A 54 4.74 17.58 2.99
C SER A 54 5.73 16.98 1.98
N LEU A 55 5.72 15.65 1.83
CA LEU A 55 6.44 14.94 0.79
C LEU A 55 5.52 14.74 -0.43
N SER A 56 6.10 14.35 -1.56
CA SER A 56 5.32 14.15 -2.78
C SER A 56 4.28 13.04 -2.58
N PRO A 57 2.98 13.34 -2.71
CA PRO A 57 1.91 12.36 -2.54
C PRO A 57 1.82 11.41 -3.73
N THR A 58 2.37 11.79 -4.88
CA THR A 58 2.30 11.03 -6.13
C THR A 58 3.59 10.31 -6.43
N ARG A 59 4.72 10.65 -5.81
CA ARG A 59 6.00 9.98 -6.06
C ARG A 59 6.73 9.77 -4.76
N PHE A 60 6.88 8.52 -4.35
CA PHE A 60 7.50 8.18 -3.09
C PHE A 60 8.27 6.86 -3.16
N PRO A 61 9.32 6.70 -2.35
CA PRO A 61 9.99 5.41 -2.26
C PRO A 61 9.03 4.37 -1.68
N LEU A 62 9.08 3.15 -2.20
CA LEU A 62 8.38 2.02 -1.59
C LEU A 62 9.35 1.38 -0.59
N PRO A 63 9.20 1.59 0.73
CA PRO A 63 10.18 1.14 1.72
C PRO A 63 10.18 -0.38 1.93
N MET A 64 9.26 -1.09 1.27
CA MET A 64 8.95 -2.50 1.48
C MET A 64 9.13 -3.31 0.21
N THR A 65 9.54 -4.56 0.38
CA THR A 65 9.57 -5.53 -0.71
C THR A 65 8.16 -6.02 -1.05
N ARG A 66 8.01 -6.67 -2.21
CA ARG A 66 6.73 -7.30 -2.58
C ARG A 66 6.31 -8.37 -1.56
N SER A 67 7.27 -9.02 -0.91
CA SER A 67 7.03 -10.03 0.12
C SER A 67 6.43 -9.41 1.38
N ASP A 68 7.01 -8.30 1.84
CA ASP A 68 6.50 -7.59 3.02
C ASP A 68 5.08 -7.05 2.78
N ILE A 69 4.82 -6.56 1.56
CA ILE A 69 3.47 -6.11 1.16
C ILE A 69 2.49 -7.29 1.14
N GLY A 70 2.92 -8.46 0.66
CA GLY A 70 2.09 -9.67 0.67
C GLY A 70 1.73 -10.09 2.10
N GLU A 71 2.73 -10.17 2.98
CA GLU A 71 2.54 -10.50 4.39
C GLU A 71 1.59 -9.51 5.08
N TYR A 72 1.75 -8.21 4.83
CA TYR A 72 0.88 -7.17 5.39
C TYR A 72 -0.57 -7.27 4.92
N LEU A 73 -0.81 -7.56 3.64
CA LEU A 73 -2.14 -7.62 3.05
C LEU A 73 -2.81 -9.01 3.18
N GLY A 74 -2.10 -10.00 3.72
CA GLY A 74 -2.53 -11.40 3.71
C GLY A 74 -2.61 -11.98 2.29
N LEU A 75 -1.76 -11.51 1.38
CA LEU A 75 -1.69 -11.91 -0.03
C LEU A 75 -0.36 -12.60 -0.32
N THR A 76 -0.33 -13.46 -1.34
CA THR A 76 0.94 -14.04 -1.80
C THR A 76 1.76 -13.00 -2.57
N VAL A 77 3.08 -13.17 -2.58
CA VAL A 77 4.01 -12.30 -3.32
C VAL A 77 3.69 -12.26 -4.81
N GLU A 78 3.30 -13.40 -5.39
CA GLU A 78 2.87 -13.52 -6.78
C GLU A 78 1.60 -12.72 -7.04
N THR A 79 0.65 -12.73 -6.10
CA THR A 79 -0.61 -11.99 -6.19
C THR A 79 -0.35 -10.49 -6.19
N VAL A 80 0.46 -10.01 -5.24
CA VAL A 80 0.87 -8.60 -5.17
C VAL A 80 1.62 -8.18 -6.44
N SER A 81 2.54 -9.02 -6.92
CA SER A 81 3.30 -8.74 -8.15
C SER A 81 2.39 -8.66 -9.39
N ARG A 82 1.43 -9.59 -9.53
CA ARG A 82 0.44 -9.58 -10.62
C ARG A 82 -0.43 -8.34 -10.58
N ILE A 83 -0.95 -7.97 -9.41
CA ILE A 83 -1.79 -6.78 -9.25
C ILE A 83 -1.01 -5.52 -9.59
N ILE A 84 0.20 -5.38 -9.08
CA ILE A 84 1.01 -4.20 -9.35
C ILE A 84 1.35 -4.08 -10.84
N THR A 85 1.65 -5.21 -11.48
CA THR A 85 1.81 -5.25 -12.94
C THR A 85 0.52 -4.85 -13.68
N ALA A 86 -0.65 -5.28 -13.20
CA ALA A 86 -1.94 -4.91 -13.77
C ALA A 86 -2.24 -3.41 -13.61
N LEU A 87 -1.97 -2.83 -12.44
CA LEU A 87 -2.11 -1.39 -12.19
C LEU A 87 -1.15 -0.57 -13.06
N GLN A 88 0.06 -1.06 -13.31
CA GLN A 88 0.99 -0.44 -14.25
C GLN A 88 0.49 -0.50 -15.70
N LYS A 89 -0.11 -1.63 -16.12
CA LYS A 89 -0.72 -1.76 -17.45
C LYS A 89 -1.93 -0.83 -17.65
N LYS A 90 -2.67 -0.55 -16.59
CA LYS A 90 -3.79 0.42 -16.58
C LYS A 90 -3.30 1.88 -16.51
N ASP A 91 -1.99 2.12 -16.54
CA ASP A 91 -1.35 3.43 -16.38
C ASP A 91 -1.74 4.18 -15.09
N LEU A 92 -2.20 3.45 -14.06
CA LEU A 92 -2.59 4.03 -12.78
C LEU A 92 -1.37 4.34 -11.91
N ILE A 93 -0.35 3.49 -12.00
CA ILE A 93 0.90 3.61 -11.27
C ILE A 93 2.09 3.31 -12.17
N ALA A 94 3.26 3.80 -11.80
CA ALA A 94 4.55 3.33 -12.27
C ALA A 94 5.39 2.89 -11.07
N VAL A 95 6.05 1.75 -11.19
CA VAL A 95 7.00 1.29 -10.17
C VAL A 95 8.36 1.09 -10.81
N ASN A 96 9.36 1.77 -10.28
CA ASN A 96 10.74 1.65 -10.71
C ASN A 96 11.65 1.30 -9.52
N LYS A 97 11.95 0.01 -9.37
CA LYS A 97 12.81 -0.60 -8.32
C LYS A 97 12.47 -0.19 -6.88
N ARG A 98 12.80 1.04 -6.49
CA ARG A 98 12.61 1.61 -5.15
C ARG A 98 11.63 2.77 -5.10
N GLU A 99 11.18 3.29 -6.25
CA GLU A 99 10.25 4.42 -6.32
C GLU A 99 8.92 3.99 -6.92
N THR A 100 7.83 4.43 -6.32
CA THR A 100 6.47 4.28 -6.84
C THR A 100 5.93 5.66 -7.16
N GLU A 101 5.36 5.77 -8.36
CA GLU A 101 4.64 6.93 -8.83
C GLU A 101 3.17 6.57 -9.05
N ILE A 102 2.26 7.33 -8.45
CA ILE A 102 0.84 7.29 -8.74
C ILE A 102 0.59 8.29 -9.87
N LYS A 103 0.27 7.76 -11.06
CA LYS A 103 -0.02 8.56 -12.25
C LYS A 103 -1.46 9.07 -12.24
N ASP A 104 -2.39 8.19 -11.86
CA ASP A 104 -3.80 8.53 -11.76
C ASP A 104 -4.38 8.15 -10.40
N LEU A 105 -4.42 9.14 -9.53
CA LEU A 105 -4.96 9.03 -8.18
C LEU A 105 -6.50 8.85 -8.19
N LYS A 106 -7.19 9.40 -9.21
CA LYS A 106 -8.65 9.24 -9.35
C LYS A 106 -8.98 7.83 -9.83
N GLY A 107 -8.28 7.34 -10.84
CA GLY A 107 -8.43 5.97 -11.35
C GLY A 107 -8.11 4.91 -10.28
N LEU A 108 -7.07 5.14 -9.46
CA LEU A 108 -6.74 4.25 -8.34
C LEU A 108 -7.83 4.26 -7.25
N ARG A 109 -8.43 5.42 -6.96
CA ARG A 109 -9.58 5.54 -6.05
C ARG A 109 -10.84 4.87 -6.58
N ALA A 110 -11.08 4.95 -7.90
CA ALA A 110 -12.23 4.34 -8.54
C ALA A 110 -12.25 2.81 -8.38
N LEU A 111 -11.07 2.17 -8.26
CA LEU A 111 -10.99 0.72 -8.01
C LEU A 111 -11.61 0.33 -6.66
N ILE A 112 -11.48 1.16 -5.64
CA ILE A 112 -11.95 0.87 -4.26
C ILE A 112 -13.42 1.24 -4.09
N GLY A 113 -13.88 2.28 -4.77
CA GLY A 113 -15.26 2.77 -4.67
C GLY A 113 -16.31 1.86 -5.33
N SER A 114 -15.88 0.81 -6.04
CA SER A 114 -16.80 -0.05 -6.80
C SER A 114 -17.54 -1.08 -5.94
N ASN A 115 -17.19 -1.23 -4.66
CA ASN A 115 -17.76 -2.22 -3.75
C ASN A 115 -18.40 -1.63 -2.48
N ALA A 116 -18.61 -0.31 -2.43
CA ALA A 116 -19.31 0.39 -1.35
C ALA A 116 -20.79 0.67 -1.67
N ALA A 117 -21.45 -0.27 -2.34
CA ALA A 117 -22.89 -0.25 -2.61
C ALA A 117 -23.66 -1.05 -1.55
#